data_AF-A4NX26-F1
#
_entry.id   AF-A4NX26-F1
#
_cell.length_a   1.000
_cell.length_b   1.000
_cell.length_c   1.000
_cell.angle_alpha   90.00
_cell.angle_beta   90.00
_cell.angle_gamma   90.00
#
_symmetry.space_group_name_H-M   'P 1'
#
loop_
_entity.id
_entity.type
_entity.pdbx_description
1 polymer ?
#
loop_
_entity_poly.entity_id
_entity_poly.type
_entity_poly.pdbx_seq_one_letter_code
_entity_poly.pdbx_strand_id
1 'polypeptide(L)'
;MDDIRAIFLSNGVTAEQFDGGINSFAVNGLVNKQVNAAEQFKVHGVPDFYVNGKFRVNPEGLNYDDFVKDYVQTVKGLLQK
;
A
#
# COMPACT_ATOMS: atom_id res chain seq x y z
N MET A 1 12.82 -11.52 11.50
CA MET A 1 11.77 -10.76 12.21
C MET A 1 12.36 -9.79 13.22
N ASP A 2 13.46 -10.15 13.88
CA ASP A 2 14.13 -9.33 14.89
C ASP A 2 14.49 -7.93 14.39
N ASP A 3 15.01 -7.78 13.17
CA ASP A 3 15.33 -6.47 12.59
C ASP A 3 14.09 -5.59 12.38
N ILE A 4 13.00 -6.19 11.90
CA ILE A 4 11.72 -5.49 11.70
C ILE A 4 11.17 -5.05 13.06
N ARG A 5 11.18 -5.93 14.05
CA ARG A 5 10.78 -5.61 15.43
C ARG A 5 11.62 -4.46 15.99
N ALA A 6 12.94 -4.49 15.81
CA ALA A 6 13.84 -3.46 16.30
C ALA A 6 13.49 -2.07 15.74
N ILE A 7 13.12 -1.97 14.47
CA ILE A 7 12.67 -0.71 13.85
C ILE A 7 11.38 -0.19 14.51
N PHE A 8 10.41 -1.05 14.84
CA PHE A 8 9.19 -0.63 15.53
C PHE A 8 9.50 -0.11 16.93
N LEU A 9 10.37 -0.80 17.67
CA LEU A 9 10.78 -0.38 19.02
C LEU A 9 11.55 0.95 19.00
N SER A 10 12.46 1.13 18.03
CA SER A 10 13.22 2.38 17.88
C SER A 10 12.33 3.58 17.55
N ASN A 11 11.12 3.34 17.06
CA ASN A 11 10.13 4.36 16.70
C ASN A 11 8.97 4.46 17.70
N GLY A 12 9.14 3.92 18.92
CA GLY A 12 8.24 4.18 20.05
C GLY A 12 7.10 3.18 20.26
N VAL A 13 7.06 2.08 19.52
CA VAL A 13 6.17 0.95 19.82
C VAL A 13 6.79 0.12 20.95
N THR A 14 6.02 -0.29 21.96
CA THR A 14 6.58 -1.12 23.03
C THR A 14 6.74 -2.59 22.60
N ALA A 15 7.57 -3.33 23.33
CA ALA A 15 7.73 -4.78 23.11
C ALA A 15 6.38 -5.50 23.21
N GLU A 16 5.60 -5.19 24.23
CA GLU A 16 4.29 -5.79 24.49
C GLU A 16 3.30 -5.49 23.36
N GLN A 17 3.30 -4.26 22.83
CA GLN A 17 2.44 -3.87 21.71
C GLN A 17 2.81 -4.62 20.42
N PHE A 18 4.11 -4.73 20.12
CA PHE A 18 4.57 -5.44 18.93
C PHE A 18 4.33 -6.94 19.05
N ASP A 19 4.83 -7.56 20.12
CA ASP A 19 4.81 -9.01 20.32
C ASP A 19 3.38 -9.54 20.50
N GLY A 20 2.51 -8.77 21.16
CA GLY A 20 1.09 -9.08 21.25
C GLY A 20 0.31 -8.81 19.96
N GLY A 21 0.77 -7.87 19.13
CA GLY A 21 0.08 -7.46 17.91
C GLY A 21 0.42 -8.30 16.68
N ILE A 22 1.69 -8.68 16.50
CA ILE A 22 2.23 -9.18 15.23
C ILE A 22 1.55 -10.44 14.71
N ASN A 23 1.06 -11.31 15.60
CA ASN A 23 0.31 -12.53 15.26
C ASN A 23 -1.16 -12.47 15.70
N SER A 24 -1.66 -11.29 16.08
CA SER A 24 -3.04 -11.12 16.53
C SER A 24 -4.06 -11.38 15.41
N PHE A 25 -5.29 -11.72 15.78
CA PHE A 25 -6.40 -11.86 14.83
C PHE A 25 -6.58 -10.63 13.94
N ALA A 26 -6.45 -9.42 14.51
CA ALA A 26 -6.59 -8.17 13.78
C ALA A 26 -5.50 -8.00 12.71
N VAL A 27 -4.22 -8.23 13.05
CA VAL A 27 -3.10 -8.11 12.11
C VAL A 27 -3.21 -9.18 11.02
N ASN A 28 -3.52 -10.43 11.38
CA ASN A 28 -3.76 -11.49 10.39
C ASN A 28 -4.91 -11.14 9.43
N GLY A 29 -5.98 -10.53 9.94
CA GLY A 29 -7.08 -10.01 9.11
C GLY A 29 -6.63 -8.94 8.11
N LEU A 30 -5.75 -8.02 8.52
CA LEU A 30 -5.17 -7.00 7.64
C LEU A 30 -4.20 -7.59 6.61
N VAL A 31 -3.42 -8.61 6.96
CA VAL A 31 -2.56 -9.35 6.01
C VAL A 31 -3.42 -10.00 4.92
N ASN A 32 -4.46 -10.73 5.32
CA ASN A 32 -5.39 -11.36 4.37
C ASN A 32 -6.08 -10.32 3.47
N LYS A 33 -6.48 -9.17 4.02
CA LYS A 33 -7.05 -8.07 3.22
C LYS A 33 -6.07 -7.56 2.15
N GLN A 34 -4.79 -7.45 2.47
CA GLN A 34 -3.76 -7.01 1.52
C GLN A 34 -3.53 -8.05 0.41
N VAL A 35 -3.42 -9.34 0.78
CA VAL A 35 -3.28 -10.44 -0.18
C VAL A 35 -4.47 -10.51 -1.13
N ASN A 36 -5.69 -10.53 -0.59
CA ASN A 36 -6.91 -10.56 -1.38
C ASN A 36 -7.05 -9.35 -2.31
N ALA A 37 -6.63 -8.15 -1.86
CA ALA A 37 -6.64 -6.96 -2.71
C ALA A 37 -5.64 -7.11 -3.88
N ALA A 38 -4.42 -7.57 -3.63
CA ALA A 38 -3.43 -7.80 -4.69
C ALA A 38 -3.93 -8.82 -5.73
N GLU A 39 -4.58 -9.90 -5.29
CA GLU A 39 -5.20 -10.90 -6.17
C GLU A 39 -6.38 -10.32 -6.96
N GLN A 40 -7.31 -9.64 -6.28
CA GLN A 40 -8.49 -9.04 -6.89
C GLN A 40 -8.13 -8.01 -7.97
N PHE A 41 -7.12 -7.18 -7.70
CA PHE A 41 -6.63 -6.18 -8.63
C PHE A 41 -5.62 -6.72 -9.65
N LYS A 42 -5.24 -8.01 -9.55
CA LYS A 42 -4.26 -8.67 -10.42
C LYS A 42 -2.94 -7.90 -10.47
N VAL A 43 -2.44 -7.52 -9.30
CA VAL A 43 -1.15 -6.83 -9.18
C VAL A 43 -0.03 -7.79 -9.56
N HIS A 44 0.74 -7.43 -10.58
CA HIS A 44 1.87 -8.23 -11.08
C HIS A 44 3.24 -7.56 -10.88
N GLY A 45 3.27 -6.29 -10.47
CA GLY A 45 4.49 -5.53 -10.23
C GLY A 45 4.17 -4.25 -9.47
N VAL A 46 5.17 -3.67 -8.81
CA VAL A 46 5.03 -2.44 -7.99
C VAL A 46 6.03 -1.37 -8.45
N PRO A 47 5.72 -0.06 -8.32
CA PRO A 47 4.49 0.50 -7.75
C PRO A 47 3.25 0.30 -8.65
N ASP A 48 2.08 0.09 -8.04
CA ASP A 48 0.80 -0.06 -8.71
C ASP A 48 -0.30 0.63 -7.89
N PHE A 49 -1.22 1.34 -8.54
CA PHE A 49 -2.15 2.22 -7.83
C PHE A 49 -3.54 2.22 -8.45
N TYR A 50 -4.54 2.14 -7.57
CA TYR A 50 -5.94 1.96 -7.94
C TYR A 50 -6.79 3.06 -7.32
N VAL A 51 -7.62 3.70 -8.13
CA VAL A 51 -8.54 4.77 -7.72
C VAL A 51 -9.97 4.21 -7.69
N ASN A 52 -10.64 4.37 -6.54
CA ASN A 52 -12.01 3.90 -6.28
C ASN A 52 -12.23 2.40 -6.58
N GLY A 53 -11.16 1.58 -6.54
CA GLY A 53 -11.21 0.17 -6.90
C GLY A 53 -11.65 -0.11 -8.35
N LYS A 54 -11.66 0.90 -9.21
CA LYS A 54 -12.21 0.84 -10.58
C LYS A 54 -11.15 1.14 -11.64
N PHE A 55 -10.25 2.08 -11.35
CA PHE A 55 -9.25 2.55 -12.30
C PHE A 55 -7.86 2.19 -11.81
N ARG A 56 -7.05 1.57 -12.67
CA ARG A 56 -5.61 1.41 -12.46
C ARG A 56 -4.89 2.59 -13.11
N VAL A 57 -3.98 3.24 -12.39
CA VAL A 57 -3.12 4.28 -12.96
C VAL A 57 -2.04 3.60 -13.82
N ASN A 58 -1.91 4.01 -15.08
CA ASN A 58 -0.86 3.52 -15.97
C ASN A 58 0.33 4.50 -15.99
N PRO A 59 1.41 4.27 -15.22
CA PRO A 59 2.53 5.20 -15.13
C PRO A 59 3.32 5.32 -16.44
N GLU A 60 3.31 4.29 -17.29
CA GLU A 60 4.02 4.29 -18.59
C GLU A 60 3.42 5.28 -19.60
N GLY A 61 2.15 5.68 -19.39
CA GLY A 61 1.47 6.66 -20.22
C GLY A 61 1.60 8.10 -19.74
N LEU A 62 2.34 8.36 -18.66
CA LEU A 62 2.48 9.69 -18.07
C LEU A 62 3.68 10.45 -18.62
N ASN A 63 3.62 11.78 -18.51
CA ASN A 63 4.73 12.65 -18.88
C ASN A 63 5.91 12.48 -17.92
N TYR A 64 7.01 11.91 -18.41
CA TYR A 64 8.22 11.69 -17.59
C TYR A 64 8.93 12.98 -17.15
N ASP A 65 8.84 14.06 -17.92
CA ASP A 65 9.51 15.33 -17.60
C ASP A 65 8.84 16.02 -16.38
N ASP A 66 7.57 15.72 -16.11
CA ASP A 66 6.82 16.25 -14.95
C ASP A 66 5.93 15.14 -14.33
N PHE A 67 6.54 13.98 -14.10
CA PHE A 67 5.84 12.75 -13.72
C PHE A 67 4.96 12.91 -12.48
N VAL A 68 5.48 13.56 -11.43
CA VAL A 68 4.75 13.70 -10.17
C VAL A 68 3.49 14.53 -10.36
N LYS A 69 3.55 15.64 -11.10
CA LYS A 69 2.39 16.48 -11.35
C LYS A 69 1.35 15.75 -12.18
N ASP A 70 1.77 15.07 -13.24
CA ASP A 70 0.86 14.35 -14.14
C ASP A 70 0.20 13.16 -13.43
N TYR A 71 0.96 12.44 -12.60
CA TYR A 71 0.44 11.37 -11.75
C TYR A 71 -0.64 11.89 -10.79
N VAL A 72 -0.37 13.00 -10.09
CA VAL A 72 -1.35 13.61 -9.16
C VAL A 72 -2.59 14.10 -9.89
N GLN A 73 -2.43 14.72 -11.07
CA GLN A 73 -3.55 15.19 -11.88
C GLN A 73 -4.41 14.02 -12.39
N THR A 74 -3.76 12.94 -12.83
CA THR A 74 -4.43 11.71 -13.23
C THR A 74 -5.25 11.12 -12.09
N VAL A 75 -4.66 10.97 -10.90
CA VAL A 75 -5.38 10.47 -9.71
C VAL A 75 -6.57 11.37 -9.36
N LYS A 76 -6.40 12.69 -9.35
CA LYS A 76 -7.49 13.65 -9.10
C LYS A 76 -8.62 13.53 -10.12
N GLY A 77 -8.29 13.39 -11.40
CA GLY A 77 -9.27 13.22 -12.47
C GLY A 77 -10.05 11.90 -12.35
N LEU A 78 -9.36 10.81 -11.99
CA LEU A 78 -9.99 9.51 -11.76
C LEU A 78 -10.86 9.47 -10.50
N LEU A 79 -10.52 10.23 -9.45
CA LEU A 79 -11.33 10.34 -8.23
C LEU A 79 -12.70 11.00 -8.48
N GLN A 80 -12.79 11.85 -9.50
CA GLN A 80 -14.01 12.57 -9.89
C GLN A 80 -14.90 11.78 -10.87
N LYS A 81 -14.52 10.54 -11.22
CA LYS A 81 -15.23 9.65 -12.15
C LYS A 81 -15.86 8.44 -11.45
#